data_AF-A0A645HNC1-F1
#
_entry.id   AF-A0A645HNC1-F1
#
_cell.length_a   1.000
_cell.length_b   1.000
_cell.length_c   1.000
_cell.angle_alpha   90.00
_cell.angle_beta   90.00
_cell.angle_gamma   90.00
#
_symmetry.space_group_name_H-M   'P 1'
#
loop_
_entity.id
_entity.type
_entity.pdbx_description
1 polymer ?
#
loop_
_entity_poly.entity_id
_entity_poly.type
_entity_poly.pdbx_seq_one_letter_code
_entity_poly.pdbx_strand_id
1 'polypeptide(L)'
;MAYYFLKPFDVGAMARMISRTAGGYTPKAAMQQDDEVTVTEILHQIGVPAHIKGYQFLRCAILMNIEDPSLINSVTKRLYPEIAKRNATTASRVERAIRHAIEVAWDRGDVETLNRYFGYTIHNLRGKPTNSEFIAMISDRMRLDKKNHRTA
;
A
#
# COMPACT_ATOMS: atom_id res chain seq x y z
N MET A 1 23.11 -1.57 41.25
CA MET A 1 24.03 -0.89 40.33
C MET A 1 24.25 -1.79 39.13
N ALA A 2 23.78 -1.33 37.97
CA ALA A 2 24.00 -1.79 36.59
C ALA A 2 24.11 -3.31 36.31
N TYR A 3 23.02 -3.92 35.85
CA TYR A 3 23.06 -5.17 35.08
C TYR A 3 23.38 -4.84 33.62
N TYR A 4 24.60 -5.16 33.18
CA TYR A 4 25.02 -5.09 31.78
C TYR A 4 24.56 -6.34 31.02
N PHE A 5 23.97 -6.15 29.84
CA PHE A 5 23.61 -7.22 28.91
C PHE A 5 24.76 -7.53 27.95
N LEU A 6 25.18 -8.80 27.89
CA LEU A 6 26.12 -9.32 26.90
C LEU A 6 25.37 -9.86 25.68
N LYS A 7 25.77 -9.40 24.49
CA LYS A 7 25.34 -9.86 23.16
C LYS A 7 25.98 -11.23 22.82
N PRO A 8 25.47 -12.03 21.86
CA PRO A 8 24.48 -11.68 20.83
C PRO A 8 23.05 -11.86 21.34
N PHE A 9 22.38 -10.73 21.49
CA PHE A 9 21.01 -10.67 21.91
C PHE A 9 20.12 -10.74 20.67
N ASP A 10 19.38 -11.84 20.48
CA ASP A 10 18.38 -11.98 19.42
C ASP A 10 17.14 -11.14 19.80
N VAL A 11 17.05 -9.95 19.22
CA VAL A 11 15.90 -9.03 19.37
C VAL A 11 14.58 -9.72 19.03
N GLY A 12 14.60 -10.68 18.10
CA GLY A 12 13.44 -11.49 17.74
C GLY A 12 13.01 -12.47 18.84
N ALA A 13 13.94 -13.02 19.62
CA ALA A 13 13.63 -13.86 20.77
C ALA A 13 12.98 -13.07 21.91
N MET A 14 13.38 -11.81 22.12
CA MET A 14 12.75 -10.94 23.13
C MET A 14 11.33 -10.52 22.75
N ALA A 15 11.12 -10.11 21.49
CA ALA A 15 9.80 -9.72 20.99
C ALA A 15 8.78 -10.87 21.15
N ARG A 16 9.22 -12.11 20.92
CA ARG A 16 8.41 -13.32 21.10
C ARG A 16 8.05 -13.61 22.56
N MET A 17 8.94 -13.33 23.51
CA MET A 17 8.70 -13.58 24.93
C MET A 17 7.85 -12.49 25.59
N ILE A 18 8.04 -11.22 25.21
CA ILE A 18 7.22 -10.09 25.67
C ILE A 18 5.77 -10.23 25.18
N SER A 19 5.58 -10.78 23.97
CA SER A 19 4.23 -11.06 23.42
C SER A 19 3.45 -12.15 24.15
N ARG A 20 4.12 -12.97 24.99
CA ARG A 20 3.46 -14.06 25.76
C ARG A 20 2.95 -13.59 27.12
N THR A 21 3.40 -12.45 27.63
CA THR A 21 3.11 -11.98 29.00
C THR A 21 2.23 -10.73 29.06
N ALA A 22 2.13 -9.94 27.99
CA ALA A 22 1.20 -8.81 27.90
C ALA A 22 0.16 -9.09 26.80
N GLY A 23 -1.09 -9.33 27.18
CA GLY A 23 -2.10 -9.95 26.32
C GLY A 23 -2.37 -9.21 24.99
N GLY A 24 -2.52 -9.98 23.91
CA GLY A 24 -3.32 -9.58 22.75
C GLY A 24 -2.60 -9.25 21.43
N TYR A 25 -1.35 -9.65 21.19
CA TYR A 25 -0.74 -9.47 19.86
C TYR A 25 -1.26 -10.53 18.87
N THR A 26 -2.15 -10.13 17.97
CA THR A 26 -2.56 -10.99 16.85
C THR A 26 -1.66 -10.75 15.63
N PRO A 27 -1.09 -11.80 15.01
CA PRO A 27 -0.18 -11.64 13.87
C PRO A 27 -0.85 -11.01 12.63
N LYS A 28 -2.19 -10.96 12.58
CA LYS A 28 -2.94 -10.28 11.51
C LYS A 28 -2.90 -8.75 11.64
N ALA A 29 -3.02 -8.22 12.85
CA ALA A 29 -2.92 -6.78 13.10
C ALA A 29 -1.51 -6.26 12.80
N ALA A 30 -0.50 -7.04 13.18
CA ALA A 30 0.91 -6.80 12.83
C ALA A 30 1.13 -6.66 11.31
N MET A 31 0.62 -7.63 10.55
CA MET A 31 0.75 -7.68 9.10
C MET A 31 -0.01 -6.54 8.40
N GLN A 32 -1.20 -6.17 8.90
CA GLN A 32 -1.94 -5.03 8.36
C GLN A 32 -1.23 -3.69 8.63
N GLN A 33 -0.58 -3.53 9.78
CA GLN A 33 0.25 -2.36 10.04
C GLN A 33 1.46 -2.30 9.09
N ASP A 34 2.09 -3.44 8.81
CA ASP A 34 3.20 -3.54 7.84
C ASP A 34 2.76 -3.16 6.41
N ASP A 35 1.57 -3.61 6.00
CA ASP A 35 0.98 -3.26 4.71
C ASP A 35 0.69 -1.76 4.60
N GLU A 36 0.11 -1.17 5.65
CA GLU A 36 -0.22 0.26 5.66
C GLU A 36 1.02 1.14 5.53
N VAL A 37 2.12 0.75 6.19
CA VAL A 37 3.41 1.45 6.11
C VAL A 37 3.98 1.30 4.70
N THR A 38 4.04 0.07 4.17
CA THR A 38 4.57 -0.21 2.84
C THR A 38 3.81 0.56 1.74
N VAL A 39 2.47 0.58 1.77
CA VAL A 39 1.68 1.37 0.81
C VAL A 39 2.01 2.86 0.90
N THR A 40 2.17 3.38 2.11
CA THR A 40 2.49 4.80 2.36
C THR A 40 3.85 5.15 1.76
N GLU A 41 4.86 4.30 1.96
CA GLU A 41 6.19 4.48 1.40
C GLU A 41 6.19 4.44 -0.13
N ILE A 42 5.48 3.48 -0.73
CA ILE A 42 5.36 3.36 -2.19
C ILE A 42 4.70 4.61 -2.78
N LEU A 43 3.57 5.07 -2.22
CA LEU A 43 2.87 6.26 -2.72
C LEU A 43 3.72 7.53 -2.57
N HIS A 44 4.51 7.62 -1.50
CA HIS A 44 5.44 8.72 -1.30
C HIS A 44 6.56 8.72 -2.34
N GLN A 45 7.18 7.56 -2.60
CA GLN A 45 8.25 7.42 -3.59
C GLN A 45 7.75 7.70 -5.01
N ILE A 46 6.54 7.26 -5.36
CA ILE A 46 5.90 7.56 -6.65
C ILE A 46 5.60 9.06 -6.82
N GLY A 47 5.61 9.84 -5.74
CA GLY A 47 5.38 11.28 -5.77
C GLY A 47 3.92 11.70 -5.56
N VAL A 48 3.08 10.81 -5.03
CA VAL A 48 1.69 11.17 -4.70
C VAL A 48 1.68 12.10 -3.48
N PRO A 49 1.13 13.33 -3.57
CA PRO A 49 1.13 14.25 -2.44
C PRO A 49 0.31 13.72 -1.25
N ALA A 50 0.90 13.68 -0.05
CA ALA A 50 0.22 13.11 1.12
C ALA A 50 -1.00 13.91 1.61
N HIS A 51 -1.08 15.21 1.28
CA HIS A 51 -2.12 16.12 1.78
C HIS A 51 -3.41 16.11 0.96
N ILE A 52 -3.43 15.47 -0.23
CA ILE A 52 -4.64 15.45 -1.07
C ILE A 52 -5.53 14.24 -0.74
N LYS A 53 -6.84 14.39 -0.93
CA LYS A 53 -7.81 13.33 -0.63
C LYS A 53 -7.59 12.05 -1.44
N GLY A 54 -7.11 12.17 -2.68
CA GLY A 54 -6.79 11.01 -3.51
C GLY A 54 -5.73 10.10 -2.91
N TYR A 55 -4.81 10.64 -2.10
CA TYR A 55 -3.80 9.84 -1.37
C TYR A 55 -4.45 8.89 -0.36
N GLN A 56 -5.37 9.40 0.46
CA GLN A 56 -6.10 8.59 1.44
C GLN A 56 -6.95 7.52 0.74
N PHE A 57 -7.61 7.89 -0.36
CA PHE A 57 -8.42 6.95 -1.13
C PHE A 57 -7.58 5.87 -1.82
N LEU A 58 -6.41 6.21 -2.36
CA LEU A 58 -5.46 5.25 -2.92
C LEU A 58 -4.98 4.25 -1.86
N ARG A 59 -4.60 4.72 -0.67
CA ARG A 59 -4.23 3.84 0.45
C ARG A 59 -5.34 2.84 0.75
N CYS A 60 -6.57 3.31 0.94
CA CYS A 60 -7.71 2.44 1.19
C CYS A 60 -7.96 1.47 0.02
N ALA A 61 -7.91 1.95 -1.23
CA ALA A 61 -8.16 1.15 -2.41
C ALA A 61 -7.17 -0.01 -2.56
N ILE A 62 -5.87 0.27 -2.38
CA ILE A 62 -4.79 -0.73 -2.50
C ILE A 62 -4.92 -1.77 -1.38
N LEU A 63 -5.11 -1.35 -0.13
CA LEU A 63 -5.25 -2.28 1.00
C LEU A 63 -6.46 -3.21 0.83
N MET A 64 -7.61 -2.67 0.43
CA MET A 64 -8.79 -3.51 0.17
C MET A 64 -8.58 -4.44 -1.01
N ASN A 65 -7.89 -3.99 -2.06
CA ASN A 65 -7.60 -4.84 -3.21
C ASN A 65 -6.58 -5.93 -2.88
N ILE A 66 -5.65 -5.70 -1.92
CA ILE A 66 -4.74 -6.73 -1.40
C ILE A 66 -5.52 -7.81 -0.63
N GLU A 67 -6.50 -7.41 0.19
CA GLU A 67 -7.37 -8.33 0.93
C GLU A 67 -8.30 -9.14 0.00
N ASP A 68 -8.94 -8.47 -0.97
CA ASP A 68 -9.82 -9.09 -1.96
C ASP A 68 -9.42 -8.67 -3.39
N PRO A 69 -8.63 -9.51 -4.10
CA PRO A 69 -8.22 -9.25 -5.48
C PRO A 69 -9.38 -9.02 -6.44
N SER A 70 -10.56 -9.57 -6.15
CA SER A 70 -11.70 -9.52 -7.07
C SER A 70 -12.29 -8.11 -7.20
N LEU A 71 -12.00 -7.22 -6.25
CA LEU A 71 -12.49 -5.84 -6.25
C LEU A 71 -12.02 -5.04 -7.46
N ILE A 72 -10.85 -5.38 -8.03
CA ILE A 72 -10.32 -4.72 -9.23
C ILE A 72 -11.21 -4.89 -10.46
N ASN A 73 -12.00 -5.96 -10.52
CA ASN A 73 -12.93 -6.21 -11.61
C ASN A 73 -14.26 -5.46 -11.44
N SER A 74 -14.46 -4.78 -10.31
CA SER A 74 -15.72 -4.12 -9.95
C SER A 74 -15.47 -2.78 -9.26
N VAL A 75 -14.50 -2.00 -9.77
CA VAL A 75 -14.04 -0.77 -9.11
C VAL A 75 -15.16 0.26 -8.93
N THR A 76 -15.97 0.49 -9.98
CA THR A 76 -17.05 1.49 -9.96
C THR A 76 -18.26 1.05 -9.15
N LYS A 77 -18.50 -0.26 -9.05
CA LYS A 77 -19.70 -0.84 -8.42
C LYS A 77 -19.48 -1.27 -6.97
N ARG A 78 -18.23 -1.56 -6.58
CA ARG A 78 -17.88 -2.06 -5.23
C ARG A 78 -16.80 -1.21 -4.58
N LEU A 79 -15.61 -1.12 -5.16
CA LEU A 79 -14.46 -0.48 -4.50
C LEU A 79 -14.71 1.00 -4.18
N TYR A 80 -15.14 1.81 -5.16
CA TYR A 80 -15.40 3.22 -4.94
C TYR A 80 -16.59 3.49 -4.00
N PRO A 81 -17.74 2.80 -4.12
CA PRO A 81 -18.82 2.90 -3.13
C PRO A 81 -18.39 2.57 -1.70
N GLU A 82 -17.57 1.54 -1.50
CA GLU A 82 -17.05 1.18 -0.17
C GLU A 82 -16.15 2.27 0.43
N ILE A 83 -15.21 2.83 -0.36
CA ILE A 83 -14.38 3.97 0.07
C ILE A 83 -15.25 5.17 0.39
N ALA A 84 -16.22 5.45 -0.48
CA ALA A 84 -17.10 6.59 -0.35
C ALA A 84 -17.91 6.53 0.96
N LYS A 85 -18.44 5.35 1.30
CA LYS A 85 -19.16 5.10 2.55
C LYS A 85 -18.27 5.33 3.78
N ARG A 86 -17.03 4.84 3.76
CA ARG A 86 -16.06 5.02 4.87
C ARG A 86 -15.62 6.47 5.08
N ASN A 87 -15.68 7.29 4.01
CA ASN A 87 -15.17 8.66 4.01
C ASN A 87 -16.27 9.73 3.87
N ALA A 88 -17.54 9.36 4.05
CA ALA A 88 -18.70 10.26 3.92
C ALA A 88 -18.66 11.11 2.63
N THR A 89 -18.41 10.46 1.50
CA THR A 89 -18.32 11.10 0.17
C THR A 89 -19.08 10.28 -0.88
N THR A 90 -18.93 10.61 -2.17
CA THR A 90 -19.56 9.87 -3.28
C THR A 90 -18.52 9.08 -4.08
N ALA A 91 -18.95 7.97 -4.69
CA ALA A 91 -18.07 7.14 -5.52
C ALA A 91 -17.41 7.93 -6.67
N SER A 92 -18.15 8.88 -7.27
CA SER A 92 -17.61 9.77 -8.31
C SER A 92 -16.53 10.71 -7.78
N ARG A 93 -16.66 11.23 -6.55
CA ARG A 93 -15.62 12.04 -5.90
C ARG A 93 -14.37 11.22 -5.58
N VAL A 94 -14.54 9.97 -5.16
CA VAL A 94 -13.42 9.04 -4.92
C VAL A 94 -12.64 8.82 -6.21
N GLU A 95 -13.34 8.44 -7.29
CA GLU A 95 -12.74 8.21 -8.61
C GLU A 95 -11.95 9.43 -9.09
N ARG A 96 -12.59 10.61 -9.09
CA ARG A 96 -11.94 11.86 -9.52
C ARG A 96 -10.72 12.21 -8.69
N ALA A 97 -10.81 12.07 -7.37
CA ALA A 97 -9.71 12.38 -6.48
C ALA A 97 -8.51 11.43 -6.69
N ILE A 98 -8.78 10.14 -6.93
CA ILE A 98 -7.74 9.16 -7.28
C ILE A 98 -7.10 9.54 -8.63
N ARG A 99 -7.89 9.81 -9.67
CA ARG A 99 -7.37 10.22 -10.98
C ARG A 99 -6.47 11.43 -10.89
N HIS A 100 -6.89 12.44 -10.12
CA HIS A 100 -6.09 13.65 -9.90
C HIS A 100 -4.79 13.35 -9.14
N ALA A 101 -4.83 12.48 -8.13
CA ALA A 101 -3.62 12.08 -7.40
C ALA A 101 -2.60 11.38 -8.32
N ILE A 102 -3.07 10.49 -9.20
CA ILE A 102 -2.21 9.81 -10.19
C ILE A 102 -1.68 10.81 -11.22
N GLU A 103 -2.46 11.82 -11.62
CA GLU A 103 -1.99 12.90 -12.50
C GLU A 103 -0.81 13.64 -11.92
N VAL A 104 -1.00 14.15 -10.71
CA VAL A 104 0.01 14.96 -10.04
C VAL A 104 1.28 14.16 -9.79
N ALA A 105 1.15 12.88 -9.45
CA ALA A 105 2.28 11.99 -9.28
C ALA A 105 2.99 11.67 -10.61
N TRP A 106 2.23 11.47 -11.69
CA TRP A 106 2.80 11.14 -12.99
C TRP A 106 3.54 12.32 -13.63
N ASP A 107 3.01 13.54 -13.47
CA ASP A 107 3.61 14.75 -14.04
C ASP A 107 4.87 15.20 -13.28
N ARG A 108 4.99 14.82 -12.00
CA ARG A 108 6.12 15.20 -11.12
C ARG A 108 7.10 14.08 -10.84
N GLY A 109 6.66 12.83 -11.05
CA GLY A 109 7.38 11.63 -10.68
C GLY A 109 8.64 11.46 -11.49
N ASP A 110 9.69 10.98 -10.84
CA ASP A 110 10.91 10.60 -11.52
C ASP A 110 10.66 9.37 -12.40
N VAL A 111 11.08 9.47 -13.66
CA VAL A 111 10.88 8.43 -14.68
C VAL A 111 11.52 7.12 -14.25
N GLU A 112 12.69 7.15 -13.59
CA GLU A 112 13.35 5.93 -13.10
C GLU A 112 12.53 5.26 -12.00
N THR A 113 12.02 6.04 -11.05
CA THR A 113 11.17 5.55 -9.97
C THR A 113 9.87 4.94 -10.50
N LEU A 114 9.20 5.60 -11.45
CA LEU A 114 8.00 5.06 -12.10
C LEU A 114 8.30 3.74 -12.83
N ASN A 115 9.41 3.68 -13.58
CA ASN A 115 9.85 2.46 -14.26
C ASN A 115 10.15 1.30 -13.29
N ARG A 116 10.65 1.58 -12.09
CA ARG A 116 10.89 0.54 -11.08
C ARG A 116 9.58 -0.08 -10.58
N TYR A 117 8.55 0.72 -10.41
CA TYR A 117 7.26 0.27 -9.90
C TYR A 117 6.37 -0.36 -10.98
N PHE A 118 6.46 0.14 -12.20
CA PHE A 118 5.55 -0.21 -13.29
C PHE A 118 6.23 -0.94 -14.46
N GLY A 119 7.55 -1.08 -14.46
CA GLY A 119 8.34 -1.85 -15.43
C GLY A 119 8.66 -1.12 -16.75
N TYR A 120 9.89 -1.33 -17.24
CA TYR A 120 10.40 -0.79 -18.52
C TYR A 120 9.54 -1.18 -19.74
N THR A 121 8.87 -2.34 -19.71
CA THR A 121 8.04 -2.83 -20.82
C THR A 121 6.72 -2.07 -20.98
N ILE A 122 6.32 -1.24 -20.00
CA ILE A 122 5.05 -0.52 -20.00
C ILE A 122 5.23 0.95 -20.44
N HIS A 123 6.46 1.48 -20.47
CA HIS A 123 6.65 2.92 -20.17
C HIS A 123 6.75 3.92 -21.32
N ASN A 124 7.09 3.55 -22.55
CA ASN A 124 7.29 4.59 -23.58
C ASN A 124 6.12 4.77 -24.55
N LEU A 125 5.11 3.88 -24.55
CA LEU A 125 4.05 3.88 -25.56
C LEU A 125 2.61 3.94 -25.01
N ARG A 126 2.37 3.64 -23.73
CA ARG A 126 1.00 3.46 -23.20
C ARG A 126 0.44 4.66 -22.43
N GLY A 127 1.25 5.69 -22.16
CA GLY A 127 0.81 6.89 -21.45
C GLY A 127 0.50 6.64 -19.96
N LYS A 128 -0.07 7.65 -19.32
CA LYS A 128 -0.43 7.65 -17.89
C LYS A 128 -1.40 6.49 -17.55
N PRO A 129 -1.17 5.74 -16.46
CA PRO A 129 -2.02 4.62 -16.09
C PRO A 129 -3.41 5.10 -15.66
N THR A 130 -4.42 4.26 -15.92
CA THR A 130 -5.76 4.44 -15.36
C THR A 130 -5.76 4.15 -13.85
N ASN A 131 -6.80 4.60 -13.14
CA ASN A 131 -6.93 4.36 -11.70
C ASN A 131 -6.87 2.86 -11.36
N SER A 132 -7.57 2.03 -12.13
CA SER A 132 -7.61 0.59 -11.91
C SER A 132 -6.25 -0.05 -12.16
N GLU A 133 -5.56 0.32 -13.24
CA GLU A 133 -4.20 -0.19 -13.50
C GLU A 133 -3.24 0.19 -12.38
N PHE A 134 -3.27 1.45 -11.94
CA PHE A 134 -2.42 1.93 -10.84
C PHE A 134 -2.63 1.13 -9.55
N ILE A 135 -3.89 0.94 -9.14
CA ILE A 135 -4.23 0.16 -7.94
C ILE A 135 -3.79 -1.30 -8.10
N ALA A 136 -4.03 -1.91 -9.27
CA ALA A 136 -3.66 -3.29 -9.54
C ALA A 136 -2.14 -3.50 -9.46
N MET A 137 -1.37 -2.65 -10.14
CA MET A 137 0.09 -2.77 -10.20
C MET A 137 0.74 -2.70 -8.81
N ILE A 138 0.34 -1.74 -7.97
CA ILE A 138 0.88 -1.64 -6.61
C ILE A 138 0.44 -2.83 -5.74
N SER A 139 -0.83 -3.23 -5.84
CA SER A 139 -1.35 -4.36 -5.06
C SER A 139 -0.63 -5.68 -5.41
N ASP A 140 -0.36 -5.91 -6.70
CA ASP A 140 0.32 -7.11 -7.17
C ASP A 140 1.80 -7.10 -6.79
N ARG A 141 2.48 -5.94 -6.87
CA ARG A 141 3.85 -5.78 -6.39
C ARG A 141 3.98 -6.21 -4.92
N MET A 142 3.10 -5.70 -4.05
CA MET A 142 3.10 -6.03 -2.63
C MET A 142 2.82 -7.52 -2.37
N ARG A 143 1.94 -8.13 -3.15
CA ARG A 143 1.68 -9.58 -3.05
C ARG A 143 2.88 -10.42 -3.44
N LEU A 144 3.59 -10.02 -4.49
CA LEU A 144 4.80 -10.69 -4.94
C LEU A 144 5.92 -10.58 -3.89
N ASP A 145 6.10 -9.41 -3.29
CA ASP A 145 7.05 -9.22 -2.19
C ASP A 145 6.75 -10.16 -1.02
N LYS A 146 5.49 -10.26 -0.61
CA LYS A 146 5.08 -11.20 0.45
C LYS A 146 5.32 -12.66 0.11
N LYS A 147 5.14 -13.05 -1.16
CA LYS A 147 5.38 -14.42 -1.61
C LYS A 147 6.87 -14.74 -1.55
N ASN A 148 7.72 -13.84 -2.04
CA ASN A 148 9.17 -14.02 -2.07
C ASN A 148 9.78 -14.11 -0.67
N HIS A 149 9.31 -13.30 0.29
CA HIS A 149 9.75 -13.36 1.69
C HIS A 149 9.24 -14.58 2.47
N ARG A 150 8.23 -15.30 1.96
CA ARG A 150 7.76 -16.58 2.54
C ARG A 150 8.51 -17.79 2.01
N THR A 151 9.21 -17.65 0.91
CA THR A 151 9.97 -18.72 0.23
C THR A 151 11.49 -18.61 0.43
N ALA A 152 11.97 -17.59 1.13
CA ALA A 152 13.35 -17.42 1.57
C ALA A 152 13.45 -17.71 3.08
#